data_AF-A0A259CZ79-F1
#
_entry.id   AF-A0A259CZ79-F1
#
_cell.length_a   1.000
_cell.length_b   1.000
_cell.length_c   1.000
_cell.angle_alpha   90.00
_cell.angle_beta   90.00
_cell.angle_gamma   90.00
#
_symmetry.space_group_name_H-M   'P 1'
#
loop_
_entity.id
_entity.type
_entity.pdbx_description
1 polymer ?
#
loop_
_entity_poly.entity_id
_entity_poly.type
_entity_poly.pdbx_seq_one_letter_code
_entity_poly.pdbx_strand_id
1 'polypeptide(L)'
;MFNFGLRRNTVNEVPHNMSPKRKLHIQLSKFNQQRLDPAFVHKNWARNLEQESSLLLKEGQFVEAERQHIHQYLVDMPNNAVGFMQWFERLREVAPGQGDNLFPWLATHATMEQMRWFLQQEAAGEAGFDDLVALSQLKLPAQAKLEMARNYWDEMGRGHQQSMHGLMLEKTVSNLELASTIEDTVWESL
;
A
#
# COMPACT_ATOMS: atom_id res chain seq x y z
N MET A 1 6.52 -44.83 -22.73
CA MET A 1 5.14 -45.04 -22.22
C MET A 1 5.15 -44.89 -20.71
N PHE A 2 4.93 -43.67 -20.22
CA PHE A 2 4.45 -43.41 -18.86
C PHE A 2 3.56 -42.18 -18.97
N ASN A 3 2.28 -42.39 -18.68
CA ASN A 3 1.19 -41.45 -18.86
C ASN A 3 0.95 -40.79 -17.50
N PHE A 4 1.48 -39.59 -17.29
CA PHE A 4 1.08 -38.75 -16.16
C PHE A 4 0.01 -37.78 -16.66
N GLY A 5 -1.24 -38.17 -16.43
CA GLY A 5 -2.39 -37.31 -16.64
C GLY A 5 -2.32 -36.11 -15.71
N LEU A 6 -1.84 -34.98 -16.24
CA LEU A 6 -2.06 -33.67 -15.66
C LEU A 6 -3.56 -33.37 -15.74
N ARG A 7 -4.28 -33.62 -14.65
CA ARG A 7 -5.58 -33.00 -14.44
C ARG A 7 -5.35 -31.49 -14.48
N ARG A 8 -5.80 -30.84 -15.56
CA ARG A 8 -6.04 -29.40 -15.57
C ARG A 8 -7.06 -29.15 -14.45
N ASN A 9 -6.59 -28.69 -13.30
CA ASN A 9 -7.47 -28.01 -12.36
C ASN A 9 -7.96 -26.77 -13.10
N THR A 10 -9.24 -26.82 -13.48
CA THR A 10 -10.02 -25.69 -13.93
C THR A 10 -10.02 -24.68 -12.80
N VAL A 11 -9.04 -23.77 -12.82
CA VAL A 11 -9.13 -22.54 -12.06
C VAL A 11 -10.37 -21.82 -12.58
N ASN A 12 -11.28 -21.59 -11.65
CA ASN A 12 -12.53 -20.88 -11.84
C ASN A 12 -12.37 -19.71 -12.82
N GLU A 13 -13.31 -19.63 -13.75
CA GLU A 13 -13.49 -18.47 -14.61
C GLU A 13 -13.43 -17.19 -13.78
N VAL A 14 -12.38 -16.40 -13.99
CA VAL A 14 -12.26 -15.06 -13.43
C VAL A 14 -13.43 -14.24 -13.98
N PRO A 15 -14.29 -13.63 -13.14
CA PRO A 15 -15.39 -12.82 -13.66
C PRO A 15 -14.80 -11.64 -14.45
N HIS A 16 -15.07 -11.60 -15.76
CA HIS A 16 -14.55 -10.60 -16.72
C HIS A 16 -15.09 -9.17 -16.52
N ASN A 17 -15.46 -8.75 -15.32
CA ASN A 17 -15.74 -7.35 -15.02
C ASN A 17 -15.08 -6.92 -13.71
N MET A 18 -13.82 -6.47 -13.80
CA MET A 18 -13.15 -5.82 -12.67
C MET A 18 -13.96 -4.60 -12.21
N SER A 19 -14.14 -4.45 -10.90
CA SER A 19 -14.85 -3.32 -10.32
C SER A 19 -14.21 -1.99 -10.78
N PRO A 20 -14.98 -0.90 -10.90
CA PRO A 20 -14.42 0.40 -11.23
C PRO A 20 -13.28 0.83 -10.29
N LYS A 21 -13.42 0.54 -8.97
CA LYS A 21 -12.37 0.79 -7.97
C LYS A 21 -11.08 0.02 -8.29
N ARG A 22 -11.18 -1.29 -8.54
CA ARG A 22 -10.01 -2.10 -8.88
C ARG A 22 -9.32 -1.63 -10.16
N LYS A 23 -10.09 -1.28 -11.19
CA LYS A 23 -9.55 -0.71 -12.43
C LYS A 23 -8.79 0.59 -12.17
N LEU A 24 -9.32 1.45 -11.31
CA LEU A 24 -8.71 2.73 -10.95
C LEU A 24 -7.39 2.51 -10.20
N HIS A 25 -7.37 1.70 -9.14
CA HIS A 25 -6.16 1.47 -8.35
C HIS A 25 -5.06 0.83 -9.20
N ILE A 26 -5.35 -0.19 -10.01
CA ILE A 26 -4.36 -0.75 -10.95
C ILE A 26 -3.79 0.32 -11.90
N GLN A 27 -4.62 1.25 -12.39
CA GLN A 27 -4.15 2.36 -13.24
C GLN A 27 -3.23 3.32 -12.46
N LEU A 28 -3.60 3.67 -11.23
CA LEU A 28 -2.84 4.58 -10.39
C LEU A 28 -1.53 3.96 -9.88
N SER A 29 -1.52 2.69 -9.47
CA SER A 29 -0.28 2.03 -9.02
C SER A 29 0.73 1.92 -10.17
N LYS A 30 0.29 1.58 -11.39
CA LYS A 30 1.16 1.59 -12.59
C LYS A 30 1.67 2.98 -12.93
N PHE A 31 0.81 3.99 -12.82
CA PHE A 31 1.18 5.39 -13.03
C PHE A 31 2.23 5.85 -12.00
N ASN A 32 2.03 5.52 -10.73
CA ASN A 32 2.94 5.84 -9.64
C ASN A 32 4.31 5.18 -9.84
N GLN A 33 4.33 3.89 -10.20
CA GLN A 33 5.55 3.18 -10.53
C GLN A 33 6.32 3.88 -11.65
N GLN A 34 5.63 4.29 -12.73
CA GLN A 34 6.27 4.98 -13.86
C GLN A 34 6.77 6.39 -13.52
N ARG A 35 6.01 7.18 -12.76
CA ARG A 35 6.36 8.58 -12.47
C ARG A 35 7.44 8.73 -11.39
N LEU A 36 7.56 7.73 -10.51
CA LEU A 36 8.51 7.73 -9.39
C LEU A 36 9.81 7.00 -9.71
N ASP A 37 9.84 6.17 -10.77
CA ASP A 37 11.05 5.49 -11.22
C ASP A 37 12.06 6.50 -11.80
N PRO A 38 13.35 6.47 -11.40
CA PRO A 38 14.38 7.29 -12.00
C PRO A 38 14.54 7.01 -13.51
N ALA A 39 14.12 7.95 -14.35
CA ALA A 39 14.16 7.80 -15.80
C ALA A 39 14.79 9.01 -16.52
N PHE A 40 15.34 8.77 -17.72
CA PHE A 40 15.71 9.85 -18.63
C PHE A 40 14.47 10.46 -19.29
N VAL A 41 14.54 11.74 -19.64
CA VAL A 41 13.46 12.42 -20.38
C VAL A 41 13.28 11.76 -21.76
N HIS A 42 12.10 11.18 -21.99
CA HIS A 42 11.77 10.55 -23.26
C HIS A 42 11.52 11.58 -24.37
N LYS A 43 11.82 11.21 -25.62
CA LYS A 43 11.53 12.04 -26.81
C LYS A 43 10.04 12.41 -26.95
N ASN A 44 9.15 11.59 -26.38
CA ASN A 44 7.70 11.77 -26.41
C ASN A 44 7.14 12.49 -25.16
N TRP A 45 7.94 13.26 -24.44
CA TRP A 45 7.57 13.91 -23.17
C TRP A 45 6.23 14.64 -23.21
N ALA A 46 5.89 15.33 -24.31
CA ALA A 46 4.63 16.08 -24.42
C ALA A 46 3.41 15.16 -24.40
N ARG A 47 3.47 14.03 -25.10
CA ARG A 47 2.40 13.02 -25.10
C ARG A 47 2.29 12.33 -23.75
N ASN A 48 3.42 12.07 -23.09
CA ASN A 48 3.42 11.49 -21.75
C ASN A 48 2.72 12.44 -20.78
N LEU A 49 3.05 13.74 -20.79
CA LEU A 49 2.42 14.75 -19.94
C LEU A 49 0.89 14.82 -20.13
N GLU A 50 0.40 14.71 -21.37
CA GLU A 50 -1.05 14.64 -21.64
C GLU A 50 -1.70 13.41 -20.99
N GLN A 51 -1.04 12.26 -21.05
CA GLN A 51 -1.52 11.02 -20.43
C GLN A 51 -1.49 11.11 -18.90
N GLU A 52 -0.41 11.65 -18.34
CA GLU A 52 -0.25 11.87 -16.89
C GLU A 52 -1.33 12.82 -16.35
N SER A 53 -1.62 13.91 -17.06
CA SER A 53 -2.66 14.86 -16.65
C SER A 53 -4.03 14.19 -16.45
N SER A 54 -4.39 13.21 -17.29
CA SER A 54 -5.64 12.46 -17.16
C SER A 54 -5.65 11.58 -15.90
N LEU A 55 -4.52 10.98 -15.54
CA LEU A 55 -4.39 10.12 -14.35
C LEU A 55 -4.34 10.95 -13.06
N LEU A 56 -3.65 12.10 -13.09
CA LEU A 56 -3.64 13.07 -11.99
C LEU A 56 -5.04 13.60 -11.66
N LEU A 57 -5.87 13.86 -12.68
CA LEU A 57 -7.27 14.26 -12.45
C LEU A 57 -8.08 13.15 -11.77
N LYS A 58 -7.87 11.89 -12.15
CA LYS A 58 -8.52 10.74 -11.49
C LYS A 58 -8.03 10.54 -10.05
N GLU A 59 -6.72 10.67 -9.82
CA GLU A 59 -6.12 10.64 -8.48
C GLU A 59 -6.77 11.70 -7.58
N GLY A 60 -6.86 12.95 -8.07
CA GLY A 60 -7.52 14.04 -7.34
C GLY A 60 -8.99 13.77 -7.04
N GLN A 61 -9.76 13.29 -8.03
CA GLN A 61 -11.17 12.93 -7.83
C GLN A 61 -11.36 11.82 -6.79
N PHE A 62 -10.48 10.82 -6.79
CA PHE A 62 -10.47 9.76 -5.80
C PHE A 62 -10.20 10.30 -4.39
N VAL A 63 -9.15 11.10 -4.22
CA VAL A 63 -8.80 11.71 -2.93
C VAL A 63 -9.94 12.57 -2.38
N GLU A 64 -10.59 13.38 -3.22
CA GLU A 64 -11.72 14.20 -2.79
C GLU A 64 -12.95 13.35 -2.40
N ALA A 65 -13.21 12.25 -3.12
CA ALA A 65 -14.28 11.32 -2.75
C ALA A 65 -14.00 10.64 -1.41
N GLU A 66 -12.75 10.22 -1.15
CA GLU A 66 -12.35 9.64 0.12
C GLU A 66 -12.42 10.67 1.26
N ARG A 67 -12.00 11.93 1.04
CA ARG A 67 -12.17 13.03 2.02
C ARG A 67 -13.64 13.23 2.41
N GLN A 68 -14.56 13.15 1.44
CA GLN A 68 -16.00 13.22 1.70
C GLN A 68 -16.49 12.00 2.48
N HIS A 69 -16.04 10.79 2.11
CA HIS A 69 -16.43 9.55 2.77
C HIS A 69 -16.02 9.52 4.25
N ILE A 70 -14.79 9.95 4.56
CA ILE A 70 -14.28 9.94 5.93
C ILE A 70 -14.82 11.07 6.81
N HIS A 71 -15.45 12.10 6.22
CA HIS A 71 -15.90 13.30 6.94
C HIS A 71 -16.77 12.96 8.15
N GLN A 72 -17.65 11.95 8.03
CA GLN A 72 -18.51 11.47 9.11
C GLN A 72 -17.73 11.01 10.36
N TYR A 73 -16.51 10.50 10.21
CA TYR A 73 -15.67 10.04 11.33
C TYR A 73 -14.89 11.19 11.99
N LEU A 74 -14.86 12.36 11.34
CA LEU A 74 -14.09 13.53 11.78
C LEU A 74 -14.98 14.64 12.36
N VAL A 75 -16.31 14.44 12.40
CA VAL A 75 -17.28 15.46 12.87
C VAL A 75 -16.95 15.96 14.28
N ASP A 76 -16.52 15.06 15.16
CA ASP A 76 -16.18 15.36 16.55
C ASP A 76 -14.67 15.62 16.76
N MET A 77 -13.88 15.75 15.68
CA MET A 77 -12.43 15.96 15.77
C MET A 77 -12.13 17.33 16.42
N PRO A 78 -11.45 17.37 17.58
CA PRO A 78 -11.18 18.64 18.25
C PRO A 78 -10.14 19.48 17.49
N ASN A 79 -10.29 20.80 17.54
CA ASN A 79 -9.42 21.76 16.87
C ASN A 79 -8.31 22.35 17.77
N ASN A 80 -8.18 21.85 19.00
CA ASN A 80 -7.13 22.22 19.95
C ASN A 80 -6.28 21.00 20.31
N ALA A 81 -5.00 21.22 20.60
CA ALA A 81 -4.04 20.14 20.79
C ALA A 81 -4.43 19.16 21.91
N VAL A 82 -4.92 19.65 23.05
CA VAL A 82 -5.29 18.80 24.19
C VAL A 82 -6.46 17.88 23.83
N GLY A 83 -7.53 18.45 23.27
CA GLY A 83 -8.67 17.67 22.82
C GLY A 83 -8.30 16.69 21.70
N PHE A 84 -7.48 17.14 20.75
CA PHE A 84 -7.03 16.29 19.64
C PHE A 84 -6.26 15.07 20.16
N MET A 85 -5.34 15.25 21.11
CA MET A 85 -4.59 14.13 21.69
C MET A 85 -5.51 13.12 22.38
N GLN A 86 -6.47 13.58 23.17
CA GLN A 86 -7.44 12.71 23.85
C GLN A 86 -8.33 11.95 22.84
N TRP A 87 -8.78 12.64 21.79
CA TRP A 87 -9.56 12.03 20.71
C TRP A 87 -8.73 10.99 19.93
N PHE A 88 -7.49 11.34 19.58
CA PHE A 88 -6.59 10.48 18.81
C PHE A 88 -6.20 9.22 19.59
N GLU A 89 -5.87 9.34 20.88
CA GLU A 89 -5.53 8.20 21.72
C GLU A 89 -6.69 7.22 21.88
N ARG A 90 -7.93 7.72 21.94
CA ARG A 90 -9.14 6.90 22.01
C ARG A 90 -9.33 6.02 20.77
N LEU A 91 -8.79 6.42 19.60
CA LEU A 91 -8.87 5.61 18.38
C LEU A 91 -8.26 4.21 18.56
N ARG A 92 -7.32 4.03 19.50
CA ARG A 92 -6.78 2.70 19.82
C ARG A 92 -7.83 1.73 20.35
N GLU A 93 -8.94 2.24 20.89
CA GLU A 93 -10.04 1.44 21.45
C GLU A 93 -11.25 1.40 20.52
N VAL A 94 -11.55 2.51 19.84
CA VAL A 94 -12.82 2.70 19.12
C VAL A 94 -12.69 2.85 17.61
N ALA A 95 -11.47 2.84 17.04
CA ALA A 95 -11.31 2.93 15.59
C ALA A 95 -11.94 1.72 14.88
N PRO A 96 -12.48 1.90 13.66
CA PRO A 96 -13.22 0.86 12.94
C PRO A 96 -12.39 -0.40 12.64
N GLY A 97 -11.05 -0.31 12.60
CA GLY A 97 -10.16 -1.45 12.38
C GLY A 97 -9.76 -2.21 13.65
N GLN A 98 -10.19 -1.79 14.83
CA GLN A 98 -9.85 -2.48 16.09
C GLN A 98 -10.67 -3.75 16.27
N GLY A 99 -10.00 -4.84 16.65
CA GLY A 99 -10.66 -6.10 16.97
C GLY A 99 -11.23 -6.84 15.76
N ASP A 100 -10.69 -6.62 14.55
CA ASP A 100 -11.13 -7.34 13.36
C ASP A 100 -10.97 -8.87 13.55
N ASN A 101 -12.05 -9.61 13.27
CA ASN A 101 -12.12 -11.06 13.42
C ASN A 101 -11.14 -11.81 12.50
N LEU A 102 -10.60 -11.13 11.48
CA LEU A 102 -9.55 -11.66 10.62
C LEU A 102 -8.31 -12.06 11.43
N PHE A 103 -7.86 -11.24 12.39
CA PHE A 103 -6.60 -11.53 13.11
C PHE A 103 -6.69 -12.76 14.03
N PRO A 104 -7.74 -12.94 14.87
CA PRO A 104 -7.93 -14.18 15.60
C PRO A 104 -8.01 -15.41 14.69
N TRP A 105 -8.68 -15.29 13.54
CA TRP A 105 -8.78 -16.37 12.56
C TRP A 105 -7.44 -16.70 11.91
N LEU A 106 -6.67 -15.69 11.48
CA LEU A 106 -5.31 -15.85 10.97
C LEU A 106 -4.39 -16.54 11.97
N ALA A 107 -4.50 -16.20 13.25
CA ALA A 107 -3.65 -16.74 14.30
C ALA A 107 -3.94 -18.22 14.63
N THR A 108 -5.17 -18.70 14.42
CA THR A 108 -5.62 -20.00 14.97
C THR A 108 -6.19 -20.97 13.95
N HIS A 109 -6.66 -20.50 12.79
CA HIS A 109 -7.39 -21.31 11.82
C HIS A 109 -6.82 -21.26 10.40
N ALA A 110 -6.11 -20.19 10.03
CA ALA A 110 -5.59 -20.04 8.67
C ALA A 110 -4.59 -21.14 8.32
N THR A 111 -4.74 -21.71 7.11
CA THR A 111 -3.71 -22.58 6.54
C THR A 111 -2.51 -21.75 6.08
N MET A 112 -1.38 -22.42 5.82
CA MET A 112 -0.20 -21.76 5.26
C MET A 112 -0.51 -21.07 3.92
N GLU A 113 -1.35 -21.67 3.08
CA GLU A 113 -1.76 -21.07 1.81
C GLU A 113 -2.54 -19.76 2.03
N GLN A 114 -3.48 -19.76 2.97
CA GLN A 114 -4.27 -18.57 3.30
C GLN A 114 -3.42 -17.48 3.95
N MET A 115 -2.47 -17.86 4.81
CA MET A 115 -1.51 -16.93 5.41
C MET A 115 -0.61 -16.30 4.34
N ARG A 116 -0.09 -17.10 3.39
CA ARG A 116 0.70 -16.58 2.26
C ARG A 116 -0.14 -15.63 1.41
N TRP A 117 -1.39 -15.96 1.13
CA TRP A 117 -2.28 -15.06 0.38
C TRP A 117 -2.46 -13.71 1.09
N PHE A 118 -2.69 -13.72 2.41
CA PHE A 118 -2.81 -12.50 3.21
C PHE A 118 -1.52 -11.68 3.19
N LEU A 119 -0.39 -12.30 3.52
CA LEU A 119 0.92 -11.63 3.55
C LEU A 119 1.36 -11.11 2.17
N GLN A 120 0.91 -11.74 1.09
CA GLN A 120 1.14 -11.25 -0.27
C GLN A 120 0.44 -9.91 -0.54
N GLN A 121 -0.72 -9.66 0.09
CA GLN A 121 -1.41 -8.38 -0.02
C GLN A 121 -0.65 -7.29 0.77
N GLU A 122 -0.25 -7.62 2.00
CA GLU A 122 0.51 -6.71 2.87
C GLU A 122 1.87 -6.32 2.27
N ALA A 123 2.61 -7.31 1.75
CA ALA A 123 3.92 -7.07 1.15
C ALA A 123 3.85 -6.17 -0.10
N ALA A 124 2.73 -6.16 -0.82
CA ALA A 124 2.54 -5.25 -1.95
C ALA A 124 2.40 -3.79 -1.51
N GLY A 125 1.75 -3.54 -0.37
CA GLY A 125 1.55 -2.19 0.19
C GLY A 125 2.76 -1.64 0.95
N GLU A 126 3.57 -2.52 1.57
CA GLU A 126 4.75 -2.11 2.33
C GLU A 126 5.99 -1.82 1.46
N ALA A 127 6.00 -2.28 0.21
CA ALA A 127 7.12 -2.04 -0.70
C ALA A 127 7.28 -0.54 -1.02
N GLY A 128 8.46 0.02 -0.69
CA GLY A 128 8.80 1.43 -0.95
C GLY A 128 8.32 2.42 0.13
N PHE A 129 7.99 1.94 1.34
CA PHE A 129 7.63 2.82 2.46
C PHE A 129 8.75 3.83 2.79
N ASP A 130 10.01 3.41 2.71
CA ASP A 130 11.18 4.28 2.90
C ASP A 130 11.22 5.43 1.88
N ASP A 131 10.90 5.16 0.60
CA ASP A 131 10.78 6.20 -0.42
C ASP A 131 9.63 7.18 -0.12
N LEU A 132 8.50 6.70 0.40
CA LEU A 132 7.39 7.58 0.83
C LEU A 132 7.81 8.50 1.99
N VAL A 133 8.55 7.97 2.97
CA VAL A 133 9.10 8.76 4.07
C VAL A 133 10.13 9.77 3.54
N ALA A 134 10.96 9.39 2.56
CA ALA A 134 11.92 10.28 1.93
C ALA A 134 11.24 11.45 1.18
N LEU A 135 10.24 11.17 0.36
CA LEU A 135 9.47 12.18 -0.38
C LEU A 135 8.72 13.14 0.56
N SER A 136 8.16 12.61 1.65
CA SER A 136 7.39 13.39 2.62
C SER A 136 8.24 14.43 3.37
N GLN A 137 9.56 14.28 3.42
CA GLN A 137 10.45 15.22 4.12
C GLN A 137 10.64 16.55 3.39
N LEU A 138 10.30 16.63 2.11
CA LEU A 138 10.51 17.83 1.30
C LEU A 138 9.76 19.02 1.89
N LYS A 139 10.52 20.08 2.20
CA LYS A 139 10.02 21.36 2.73
C LYS A 139 9.21 21.28 4.05
N LEU A 140 9.25 20.16 4.79
CA LEU A 140 8.62 20.10 6.11
C LEU A 140 9.20 21.13 7.10
N PRO A 141 8.37 21.66 8.03
CA PRO A 141 8.82 22.47 9.16
C PRO A 141 9.87 21.72 10.00
N ALA A 142 10.77 22.47 10.65
CA ALA A 142 11.95 21.89 11.30
C ALA A 142 11.65 20.74 12.27
N GLN A 143 10.68 20.90 13.17
CA GLN A 143 10.32 19.85 14.13
C GLN A 143 9.81 18.58 13.44
N ALA A 144 8.80 18.71 12.57
CA ALA A 144 8.24 17.57 11.83
C ALA A 144 9.29 16.89 10.93
N LYS A 145 10.18 17.70 10.32
CA LYS A 145 11.29 17.19 9.50
C LYS A 145 12.27 16.34 10.32
N LEU A 146 12.60 16.75 11.54
CA LEU A 146 13.48 15.97 12.41
C LEU A 146 12.83 14.65 12.84
N GLU A 147 11.53 14.63 13.11
CA GLU A 147 10.82 13.38 13.41
C GLU A 147 10.81 12.43 12.19
N MET A 148 10.46 12.95 11.01
CA MET A 148 10.49 12.16 9.77
C MET A 148 11.90 11.67 9.43
N ALA A 149 12.94 12.46 9.68
CA ALA A 149 14.32 12.05 9.48
C ALA A 149 14.75 10.92 10.43
N ARG A 150 14.28 10.91 11.69
CA ARG A 150 14.52 9.80 12.62
C ARG A 150 13.82 8.53 12.18
N ASN A 151 12.57 8.64 11.71
CA ASN A 151 11.84 7.49 11.16
C ASN A 151 12.55 6.94 9.92
N TYR A 152 12.92 7.81 8.97
CA TYR A 152 13.70 7.39 7.80
C TYR A 152 15.01 6.71 8.18
N TRP A 153 15.75 7.25 9.16
CA TRP A 153 16.99 6.63 9.63
C TRP A 153 16.78 5.23 10.23
N ASP A 154 15.65 5.00 10.90
CA ASP A 154 15.28 3.69 11.42
C ASP A 154 14.90 2.72 10.28
N GLU A 155 14.08 3.15 9.30
CA GLU A 155 13.75 2.35 8.10
C GLU A 155 15.00 1.92 7.32
N MET A 156 16.00 2.81 7.27
CA MET A 156 17.32 2.56 6.66
C MET A 156 18.25 1.70 7.53
N GLY A 157 17.73 1.01 8.55
CA GLY A 157 18.48 0.10 9.42
C GLY A 157 19.57 0.80 10.22
N ARG A 158 19.41 2.11 10.48
CA ARG A 158 20.43 2.97 11.09
C ARG A 158 21.78 2.89 10.38
N GLY A 159 21.75 2.78 9.05
CA GLY A 159 22.92 2.68 8.19
C GLY A 159 23.49 1.28 8.03
N HIS A 160 22.91 0.28 8.70
CA HIS A 160 23.26 -1.12 8.50
C HIS A 160 22.34 -1.74 7.44
N GLN A 161 22.88 -1.99 6.25
CA GLN A 161 22.11 -2.53 5.12
C GLN A 161 21.31 -3.79 5.49
N GLN A 162 21.89 -4.73 6.24
CA GLN A 162 21.19 -5.97 6.61
C GLN A 162 20.01 -5.76 7.57
N SER A 163 19.92 -4.58 8.18
CA SER A 163 18.88 -4.14 9.10
C SER A 163 17.89 -3.17 8.45
N MET A 164 18.04 -2.85 7.16
CA MET A 164 17.03 -2.08 6.43
C MET A 164 15.72 -2.86 6.39
N HIS A 165 14.62 -2.21 6.74
CA HIS A 165 13.32 -2.87 6.84
C HIS A 165 12.88 -3.45 5.49
N GLY A 166 13.10 -2.73 4.38
CA GLY A 166 12.83 -3.25 3.04
C GLY A 166 13.56 -4.56 2.73
N LEU A 167 14.85 -4.67 3.08
CA LEU A 167 15.62 -5.89 2.88
C LEU A 167 15.23 -7.02 3.86
N MET A 168 14.66 -6.69 5.02
CA MET A 168 14.06 -7.67 5.92
C MET A 168 12.73 -8.21 5.36
N LEU A 169 11.90 -7.33 4.80
CA LEU A 169 10.66 -7.71 4.11
C LEU A 169 10.94 -8.59 2.89
N GLU A 170 11.94 -8.25 2.05
CA GLU A 170 12.36 -9.06 0.91
C GLU A 170 12.73 -10.50 1.31
N LYS A 171 13.41 -10.68 2.45
CA LYS A 171 13.72 -12.02 2.99
C LYS A 171 12.44 -12.78 3.36
N THR A 172 11.47 -12.11 3.99
CA THR A 172 10.17 -12.71 4.32
C THR A 172 9.43 -13.12 3.05
N VAL A 173 9.35 -12.22 2.07
CA VAL A 173 8.75 -12.46 0.74
C VAL A 173 9.40 -13.65 0.04
N SER A 174 10.73 -13.72 0.03
CA SER A 174 11.46 -14.82 -0.60
C SER A 174 11.28 -16.14 0.14
N ASN A 175 11.36 -16.15 1.48
CA ASN A 175 11.26 -17.38 2.28
C ASN A 175 9.85 -17.97 2.29
N LEU A 176 8.83 -17.11 2.20
CA LEU A 176 7.44 -17.51 2.07
C LEU A 176 7.00 -17.59 0.61
N GLU A 177 7.92 -17.43 -0.34
CA GLU A 177 7.69 -17.41 -1.80
C GLU A 177 6.40 -16.67 -2.18
N LEU A 178 6.28 -15.43 -1.70
CA LEU A 178 5.18 -14.52 -2.01
C LEU A 178 5.45 -13.88 -3.38
N ALA A 179 4.47 -13.92 -4.28
CA ALA A 179 4.60 -13.40 -5.64
C ALA A 179 3.57 -12.30 -5.90
N SER A 180 3.73 -11.14 -5.26
CA SER A 180 2.82 -10.01 -5.45
C SER A 180 3.00 -9.39 -6.84
N THR A 181 1.87 -9.11 -7.50
CA THR A 181 1.79 -8.33 -8.74
C THR A 181 0.68 -7.31 -8.56
N ILE A 182 0.74 -6.18 -9.26
CA ILE A 182 -0.34 -5.18 -9.22
C ILE A 182 -1.68 -5.83 -9.60
N GLU A 183 -1.66 -6.78 -10.53
CA GLU A 183 -2.84 -7.50 -10.99
C GLU A 183 -3.41 -8.47 -9.95
N ASP A 184 -2.58 -9.13 -9.14
CA ASP A 184 -3.02 -10.14 -8.18
C ASP A 184 -3.29 -9.56 -6.78
N THR A 185 -2.87 -8.31 -6.53
CA THR A 185 -3.14 -7.59 -5.28
C THR A 185 -4.56 -7.01 -5.23
N VAL A 186 -5.20 -7.11 -4.06
CA VAL A 186 -6.51 -6.47 -3.81
C VAL A 186 -6.39 -4.95 -3.86
N TRP A 187 -7.43 -4.24 -4.31
CA TRP A 187 -7.30 -2.80 -4.57
C TRP A 187 -7.13 -1.98 -3.29
N GLU A 188 -7.57 -2.52 -2.15
CA GLU A 188 -7.37 -1.95 -0.82
C GLU A 188 -5.89 -1.89 -0.41
N SER A 189 -5.03 -2.71 -1.04
CA SER A 189 -3.58 -2.79 -0.79
C SER A 189 -2.74 -2.21 -1.95
N LEU A 190 -3.37 -1.44 -2.86
CA LEU A 190 -2.75 -0.86 -4.08
C LEU A 190 -2.71 0.67 -4.11
#